data_AF-A0A2J8L085-F1
#
_entry.id   AF-A0A2J8L085-F1
#
_cell.length_a   1.000
_cell.length_b   1.000
_cell.length_c   1.000
_cell.angle_alpha   90.00
_cell.angle_beta   90.00
_cell.angle_gamma   90.00
#
_symmetry.space_group_name_H-M   'P 1'
#
loop_
_entity.id
_entity.type
_entity.pdbx_description
1 polymer ?
#
loop_
_entity_poly.entity_id
_entity_poly.type
_entity_poly.pdbx_seq_one_letter_code
_entity_poly.pdbx_strand_id
1 'polypeptide(L)'
;MFFRVFLHFIRSHSATAVDFLPVMVHRLPVFKRYMGNTPQKKAVFGQCRGLPCVAPLLTTVEEAPRGISARVCGHFPKWLNGSLLRIGPGKFEFGKDK
;
A
#
# COMPACT_ATOMS: atom_id res chain seq x y z
N MET A 1 -19.79 -2.44 -29.35
CA MET A 1 -20.68 -1.80 -28.36
C MET A 1 -20.20 -1.89 -26.91
N PHE A 2 -19.58 -3.01 -26.49
CA PHE A 2 -19.06 -3.22 -25.12
C PHE A 2 -18.10 -2.14 -24.60
N PHE A 3 -17.17 -1.67 -25.44
CA PHE A 3 -16.18 -0.67 -25.05
C PHE A 3 -16.78 0.69 -24.67
N ARG A 4 -17.88 1.08 -25.33
CA ARG A 4 -18.52 2.39 -25.10
C ARG A 4 -19.25 2.40 -23.75
N VAL A 5 -19.86 1.27 -23.38
CA VAL A 5 -20.52 1.07 -22.08
C VAL A 5 -19.48 0.98 -20.96
N PHE A 6 -18.38 0.27 -21.20
CA PHE A 6 -17.26 0.16 -20.25
C PHE A 6 -16.60 1.51 -19.95
N LEU A 7 -16.35 2.34 -20.98
CA LEU A 7 -15.81 3.69 -20.82
C LEU A 7 -16.78 4.61 -20.07
N HIS A 8 -18.08 4.47 -20.29
CA HIS A 8 -19.09 5.26 -19.59
C HIS A 8 -19.21 4.86 -18.11
N PHE A 9 -19.05 3.57 -17.79
CA PHE A 9 -19.02 3.04 -16.43
C PHE A 9 -17.82 3.56 -15.63
N ILE A 10 -16.63 3.60 -16.25
CA ILE A 10 -15.41 4.16 -15.65
C ILE A 10 -15.55 5.67 -15.42
N ARG A 11 -16.19 6.39 -16.35
CA ARG A 11 -16.40 7.84 -16.22
C ARG A 11 -17.39 8.21 -15.11
N SER A 12 -18.26 7.29 -14.71
CA SER A 12 -19.26 7.47 -13.66
C SER A 12 -18.72 7.25 -12.24
N HIS A 13 -17.53 6.67 -12.07
CA HIS A 13 -16.91 6.42 -10.75
C HIS A 13 -15.74 7.39 -10.55
N SER A 14 -16.09 8.60 -10.13
CA SER A 14 -15.16 9.70 -9.87
C SER A 14 -14.19 9.40 -8.72
N ALA A 15 -12.95 9.86 -8.92
CA ALA A 15 -11.85 10.06 -7.98
C ALA A 15 -10.85 8.91 -7.73
N THR A 16 -11.24 7.63 -7.71
CA THR A 16 -10.25 6.54 -7.49
C THR A 16 -9.81 5.84 -8.77
N ALA A 17 -10.65 5.81 -9.81
CA ALA A 17 -10.35 5.07 -11.04
C ALA A 17 -9.25 5.71 -11.92
N VAL A 18 -8.94 6.99 -11.71
CA VAL A 18 -7.93 7.71 -12.52
C VAL A 18 -6.51 7.23 -12.20
N ASP A 19 -6.27 6.80 -10.95
CA ASP A 19 -4.95 6.34 -10.50
C ASP A 19 -4.67 4.86 -10.81
N PHE A 20 -5.72 4.05 -11.03
CA PHE A 20 -5.59 2.62 -11.36
C PHE A 20 -5.52 2.35 -12.87
N LEU A 21 -6.03 3.27 -13.69
CA LEU A 21 -6.00 3.15 -15.15
C LEU A 21 -4.56 2.95 -15.71
N PRO A 22 -3.53 3.68 -15.25
CA PRO A 22 -2.17 3.53 -15.76
C PRO A 22 -1.58 2.13 -15.52
N VAL A 23 -1.96 1.49 -14.41
CA VAL A 23 -1.44 0.17 -14.01
C VAL A 23 -1.99 -0.95 -14.91
N MET A 24 -3.27 -0.90 -15.27
CA MET A 24 -3.87 -1.90 -16.17
C MET A 24 -3.39 -1.75 -17.61
N VAL A 25 -3.21 -0.51 -18.08
CA VAL A 25 -2.74 -0.23 -19.46
C VAL A 25 -1.28 -0.66 -19.64
N HIS A 26 -0.45 -0.59 -18.59
CA HIS A 26 0.94 -1.09 -18.62
C HIS A 26 1.07 -2.62 -18.69
N ARG A 27 0.06 -3.37 -18.24
CA ARG A 27 0.09 -4.85 -18.15
C ARG A 27 -0.34 -5.55 -19.44
N LEU A 28 -1.06 -4.87 -20.33
CA LEU A 28 -1.55 -5.43 -21.59
C LEU A 28 -0.66 -4.98 -22.76
N PRO A 29 0.15 -5.87 -23.37
CA PRO A 29 1.17 -5.50 -24.36
C PRO A 29 0.63 -4.84 -25.64
N VAL A 30 -0.67 -5.01 -25.94
CA VAL A 30 -1.34 -4.36 -27.08
C VAL A 30 -1.39 -2.83 -26.95
N PHE A 31 -1.52 -2.30 -25.74
CA PHE A 31 -1.66 -0.85 -25.54
C PHE A 31 -0.32 -0.09 -25.57
N LYS A 32 0.82 -0.78 -25.45
CA LYS A 32 2.16 -0.17 -25.59
C LYS A 32 2.35 0.53 -26.94
N ARG A 33 1.66 0.10 -28.00
CA ARG A 33 1.78 0.71 -29.34
C ARG A 33 1.02 2.03 -29.47
N TYR A 34 0.00 2.26 -28.64
CA TYR A 34 -0.83 3.47 -28.67
C TYR A 34 -0.31 4.57 -27.73
N MET A 35 0.48 4.19 -26.71
CA MET A 35 1.21 5.14 -25.87
C MET A 35 2.53 5.50 -26.56
N GLY A 36 2.48 6.49 -27.47
CA GLY A 36 3.69 7.08 -28.05
C GLY A 36 4.70 7.46 -26.97
N ASN A 37 6.00 7.30 -27.27
CA ASN A 37 7.16 7.51 -26.40
C ASN A 37 6.97 8.69 -25.44
N THR A 38 6.33 8.44 -24.30
CA THR A 38 6.14 9.48 -23.29
C THR A 38 7.51 9.60 -22.65
N PRO A 39 8.19 10.76 -22.70
CA PRO A 39 9.49 10.92 -22.08
C PRO A 39 9.31 10.52 -20.62
N GLN A 40 9.99 9.44 -20.21
CA GLN A 40 10.00 9.04 -18.81
C GLN A 40 10.53 10.24 -18.04
N LYS A 41 9.63 10.96 -17.34
CA LYS A 41 10.04 11.95 -16.37
C LYS A 41 10.86 11.18 -15.35
N LYS A 42 12.18 11.34 -15.41
CA LYS A 42 13.09 10.84 -14.39
C LYS A 42 12.52 11.34 -13.06
N ALA A 43 12.09 10.42 -12.21
CA ALA A 43 11.66 10.77 -10.88
C ALA A 43 12.81 11.54 -10.24
N VAL A 44 12.57 12.82 -9.92
CA VAL A 44 13.54 13.63 -9.20
C VAL A 44 13.46 13.14 -7.77
N PHE A 45 14.29 12.16 -7.44
CA PHE A 45 14.51 11.75 -6.07
C PHE A 45 15.29 12.87 -5.39
N GLY A 46 14.57 13.77 -4.73
CA GLY A 46 15.17 14.67 -3.75
C GLY A 46 15.90 13.84 -2.71
N GLN A 47 17.07 14.31 -2.26
CA GLN A 47 17.81 13.65 -1.19
C GLN A 47 17.05 13.83 0.13
N CYS A 48 16.06 12.97 0.38
CA CYS A 48 15.30 12.95 1.63
C CYS A 48 16.20 12.45 2.77
N ARG A 49 16.79 13.38 3.52
CA ARG A 49 17.62 13.09 4.70
C ARG A 49 16.79 13.26 5.97
N GLY A 50 17.07 12.44 6.98
CA GLY A 50 16.45 12.58 8.31
C GLY A 50 15.01 12.06 8.45
N LEU A 51 14.48 11.35 7.45
CA LEU A 51 13.17 10.71 7.59
C LEU A 51 13.26 9.45 8.47
N PRO A 52 12.20 9.14 9.24
CA PRO A 52 12.12 7.88 9.97
C PRO A 52 12.26 6.68 9.02
N CYS A 53 13.04 5.69 9.45
CA CYS A 53 13.19 4.44 8.71
C CYS A 53 11.89 3.63 8.81
N VAL A 54 11.35 3.19 7.67
CA VAL A 54 10.16 2.33 7.60
C VAL A 54 10.51 0.85 7.63
N ALA A 55 11.79 0.49 7.51
CA ALA A 55 12.22 -0.91 7.49
C ALA A 55 11.67 -1.72 8.69
N PRO A 56 11.65 -1.20 9.94
CA PRO A 56 11.08 -1.94 11.08
C PRO A 56 9.58 -2.27 10.97
N LEU A 57 8.83 -1.59 10.09
CA LEU A 57 7.43 -1.91 9.82
C LEU A 57 7.28 -3.05 8.81
N LEU A 58 8.34 -3.35 8.07
CA LEU A 58 8.40 -4.36 7.00
C LEU A 58 9.33 -5.53 7.37
N THR A 59 9.54 -5.74 8.67
CA THR A 59 10.30 -6.87 9.19
C THR A 59 9.37 -7.96 9.71
N THR A 60 9.76 -9.21 9.46
CA THR A 60 9.13 -10.35 10.10
C THR A 60 9.30 -10.31 11.61
N VAL A 61 8.24 -10.65 12.33
CA VAL A 61 8.23 -10.80 13.78
C VAL A 61 7.65 -12.16 14.16
N GLU A 62 8.16 -12.73 15.25
CA GLU A 62 7.62 -13.96 15.82
C GLU A 62 6.39 -13.68 16.69
N GLU A 63 5.49 -14.65 16.76
CA GLU A 63 4.29 -14.54 17.61
C GLU A 63 4.68 -14.51 19.10
N ALA A 64 4.05 -13.62 19.86
CA ALA A 64 4.17 -13.61 21.30
C ALA A 64 3.17 -14.63 21.91
N PRO A 65 3.63 -15.67 22.62
CA PRO A 65 2.75 -16.74 23.11
C PRO A 65 1.77 -16.29 24.22
N ARG A 66 1.95 -15.07 24.74
CA ARG A 66 1.12 -14.46 25.79
C ARG A 66 1.21 -12.94 25.70
N GLY A 67 0.21 -12.25 26.26
CA GLY A 67 0.16 -10.80 26.28
C GLY A 67 1.35 -10.18 27.00
N ILE A 68 1.92 -9.12 26.40
CA ILE A 68 3.06 -8.37 26.94
C ILE A 68 2.52 -7.16 27.70
N SER A 69 2.91 -7.00 28.98
CA SER A 69 2.58 -5.80 29.73
C SER A 69 3.36 -4.61 29.19
N ALA A 70 2.65 -3.53 28.84
CA ALA A 70 3.26 -2.31 28.34
C ALA A 70 3.52 -1.31 29.48
N ARG A 71 4.63 -0.56 29.38
CA ARG A 71 4.88 0.57 30.29
C ARG A 71 3.86 1.68 30.01
N VAL A 72 3.15 2.10 31.06
CA VAL A 72 2.21 3.22 30.98
C VAL A 72 2.94 4.52 31.29
N CYS A 73 2.81 5.50 30.40
CA CYS A 73 3.22 6.88 30.62
C CYS A 73 1.95 7.75 30.74
N GLY A 74 1.76 8.44 31.87
CA GLY A 74 0.52 9.16 32.16
C GLY A 74 -0.55 8.26 32.79
N HIS A 75 -1.82 8.57 32.56
CA HIS A 75 -2.96 7.89 33.19
C HIS A 75 -4.01 7.48 32.15
N PHE A 76 -4.48 6.24 32.22
CA PHE A 76 -5.61 5.80 31.40
C PHE A 76 -6.94 6.38 31.92
N PRO A 77 -7.87 6.77 31.03
CA PRO A 77 -9.22 7.12 31.44
C PRO A 77 -9.92 5.94 32.13
N LYS A 78 -10.59 6.19 33.26
CA LYS A 78 -11.26 5.13 34.05
C LYS A 78 -12.36 4.38 33.28
N TRP A 79 -12.94 5.01 32.26
CA TRP A 79 -13.98 4.42 31.42
C TRP A 79 -13.43 3.54 30.29
N LEU A 80 -12.12 3.58 30.03
CA LEU A 80 -11.51 2.81 28.94
C LEU A 80 -11.20 1.39 29.41
N ASN A 81 -12.12 0.46 29.11
CA ASN A 81 -11.95 -0.96 29.37
C ASN A 81 -12.41 -1.77 28.15
N GLY A 82 -11.48 -2.45 27.48
CA GLY A 82 -11.75 -3.23 26.29
C GLY A 82 -10.48 -3.67 25.56
N SER A 83 -10.66 -4.23 24.37
CA SER A 83 -9.56 -4.77 23.55
C SER A 83 -9.48 -4.03 22.20
N LEU A 84 -8.28 -3.56 21.85
CA LEU A 84 -8.00 -3.02 20.52
C LEU A 84 -7.42 -4.13 19.63
N LEU A 85 -8.19 -4.58 18.65
CA LEU A 85 -7.76 -5.60 17.70
C LEU A 85 -7.30 -4.92 16.40
N ARG A 86 -6.10 -5.26 15.94
CA ARG A 86 -5.53 -4.77 14.68
C ARG A 86 -5.01 -5.94 13.86
N ILE A 87 -5.10 -5.82 12.54
CA ILE A 87 -4.57 -6.81 11.59
C ILE A 87 -3.46 -6.18 10.76
N GLY A 88 -2.54 -7.01 10.29
CA GLY A 88 -1.43 -6.60 9.42
C GLY A 88 -0.52 -7.78 9.08
N PRO A 89 0.38 -7.61 8.10
CA PRO A 89 1.40 -8.60 7.81
C PRO A 89 2.40 -8.67 8.97
N GLY A 90 2.71 -9.90 9.41
CA GLY A 90 3.75 -10.17 10.41
C GLY A 90 4.89 -11.05 9.91
N LYS A 91 4.71 -11.67 8.74
CA LYS A 91 5.68 -12.56 8.08
C LYS A 91 5.82 -12.12 6.63
N PHE A 92 7.03 -11.77 6.23
CA PHE A 92 7.33 -11.21 4.91
C PHE A 92 8.08 -12.19 4.00
N GLU A 93 8.70 -13.21 4.57
CA GLU A 93 9.45 -14.23 3.85
C GLU A 93 8.99 -15.64 4.24
N PHE A 94 9.03 -16.55 3.27
CA PHE A 94 8.73 -17.97 3.46
C PHE A 94 9.84 -18.80 2.81
N GLY A 95 10.63 -19.49 3.65
CA GLY A 95 11.79 -20.23 3.17
C GLY A 95 12.93 -19.31 2.72
N LYS A 96 13.87 -19.86 1.95
CA LYS A 96 14.88 -19.06 1.25
C LYS A 96 14.32 -18.67 -0.11
N ASP A 97 14.53 -17.43 -0.53
CA ASP A 97 14.36 -17.04 -1.93
C ASP A 97 15.19 -17.99 -2.80
N LYS A 98 14.59 -18.49 -3.89
CA LYS A 98 15.29 -19.35 -4.85
C LYS A 98 16.29 -18.57 -5.67
#